data_AF-K1S2U9-F1
#
_entry.id   AF-K1S2U9-F1
#
_cell.length_a   1.000
_cell.length_b   1.000
_cell.length_c   1.000
_cell.angle_alpha   90.00
_cell.angle_beta   90.00
_cell.angle_gamma   90.00
#
_symmetry.space_group_name_H-M   'P 1'
#
loop_
_entity.id
_entity.type
_entity.pdbx_description
1 polymer ?
#
loop_
_entity_poly.entity_id
_entity_poly.type
_entity_poly.pdbx_seq_one_letter_code
_entity_poly.pdbx_strand_id
1 'polypeptide(L)'
;MLIWSLHSAGFAFTVNREAQPITRTESEVGCKYWHLVKQDDLNTGIKISSEVFLTRLLATKGTLKKYVDDFFTIILTANESIPPVIKSLFDFLDEAATKYEVEPEVVYNWKCNSVPLRFWVNIIKNPEFVYDINKTNIVDSCLSVVAQAFMDSCSTSDQNLGKDSPSNKLLFAKDIPQYKSLVEKYFQDIKSMPAVSDQDLSAYLNEVSRMATDRFTKENALHELYNYVHEYSNAINEGLEEDQTSSAQQLPAKLGHVITSMEGPSASGPSYV
;
A
#
# COMPACT_ATOMS: atom_id res chain seq x y z
N MET A 1 4.15 3.04 -21.76
CA MET A 1 3.51 2.45 -20.56
C MET A 1 4.42 2.76 -19.38
N LEU A 2 4.15 3.85 -18.68
CA LEU A 2 5.01 4.42 -17.64
C LEU A 2 4.91 3.56 -16.37
N ILE A 3 5.72 2.52 -16.27
CA ILE A 3 6.01 1.88 -14.98
C ILE A 3 6.82 2.92 -14.20
N TRP A 4 6.13 3.66 -13.33
CA TRP A 4 6.77 4.52 -12.36
C TRP A 4 7.73 3.67 -11.53
N SER A 5 9.01 3.86 -11.80
CA SER A 5 10.10 3.51 -10.91
C SER A 5 9.84 4.21 -9.58
N LEU A 6 9.23 3.50 -8.63
CA LEU A 6 9.16 3.88 -7.23
C LEU A 6 10.51 3.61 -6.53
N HIS A 7 11.62 3.89 -7.22
CA HIS A 7 12.89 4.14 -6.57
C HIS A 7 13.03 5.66 -6.37
N SER A 8 13.13 6.04 -5.10
CA SER A 8 13.60 7.36 -4.66
C SER A 8 12.70 8.57 -4.92
N ALA A 9 11.37 8.43 -4.81
CA ALA A 9 10.62 9.52 -4.19
C ALA A 9 10.94 9.48 -2.70
N GLY A 10 11.99 10.22 -2.30
CA GLY A 10 12.22 10.54 -0.91
C GLY A 10 10.97 11.23 -0.37
N PHE A 11 10.08 10.45 0.25
CA PHE A 11 9.09 11.00 1.15
C PHE A 11 9.90 11.63 2.26
N ALA A 12 10.00 12.97 2.19
CA ALA A 12 10.59 13.77 3.23
C ALA A 12 9.98 13.29 4.55
N PHE A 13 10.84 12.85 5.45
CA PHE A 13 10.49 12.47 6.80
C PHE A 13 10.00 13.75 7.49
N THR A 14 8.73 14.10 7.30
CA THR A 14 8.06 15.01 8.21
C THR A 14 7.72 14.14 9.40
N VAL A 15 8.64 14.09 10.37
CA VAL A 15 8.24 13.77 11.74
C VAL A 15 7.14 14.78 12.03
N ASN A 16 5.89 14.33 12.03
CA ASN A 16 4.81 15.15 12.54
C ASN A 16 5.09 15.22 14.05
N ARG A 17 5.84 16.26 14.43
CA ARG A 17 6.46 16.44 15.75
C ARG A 17 5.47 17.01 16.75
N GLU A 18 4.18 16.91 16.44
CA GLU A 18 3.10 17.12 17.38
C GLU A 18 2.90 15.84 18.17
N ALA A 19 3.72 15.69 19.22
CA ALA A 19 3.29 14.91 20.36
C ALA A 19 1.98 15.55 20.85
N GLN A 20 0.86 14.86 20.67
CA GLN A 20 -0.35 15.13 21.44
C GLN A 20 -0.29 14.21 22.66
N PRO A 21 0.24 14.65 23.82
CA PRO A 21 0.03 13.90 25.04
C PRO A 21 -1.43 14.04 25.44
N ILE A 22 -1.94 12.91 25.92
CA ILE A 22 -3.25 12.73 26.54
C ILE A 22 -3.58 13.94 27.43
N THR A 23 -4.73 14.55 27.14
CA THR A 23 -5.36 15.71 27.80
C THR A 23 -4.62 17.06 27.69
N ARG A 24 -5.22 17.99 26.93
CA ARG A 24 -5.08 19.42 27.27
C ARG A 24 -6.32 20.25 26.93
N THR A 25 -7.00 20.65 27.99
CA THR A 25 -7.64 21.96 28.14
C THR A 25 -6.60 23.07 27.90
N GLU A 26 -6.92 23.97 26.99
CA GLU A 26 -6.42 25.35 26.83
C GLU A 26 -4.92 25.61 27.07
N SER A 27 -4.19 25.82 25.98
CA SER A 27 -2.81 26.33 25.99
C SER A 27 -2.76 27.77 26.54
N GLU A 28 -2.17 27.97 27.71
CA GLU A 28 -1.78 29.32 28.17
C GLU A 28 -0.77 29.94 27.20
N VAL A 29 -1.07 31.13 26.70
CA VAL A 29 -0.25 31.87 25.73
C VAL A 29 1.12 32.18 26.36
N GLY A 30 2.19 31.65 25.79
CA GLY A 30 3.58 31.95 26.19
C GLY A 30 4.36 30.80 26.84
N CYS A 31 3.72 29.68 27.17
CA CYS A 31 4.40 28.52 27.78
C CYS A 31 4.72 27.41 26.77
N LYS A 32 6.01 27.04 26.66
CA LYS A 32 6.44 25.80 25.99
C LYS A 32 6.52 24.68 27.02
N TYR A 33 5.87 23.56 26.74
CA TYR A 33 5.89 22.39 27.61
C TYR A 33 6.81 21.32 27.05
N TRP A 34 7.52 20.63 27.93
CA TRP A 34 8.34 19.46 27.62
C TRP A 34 8.12 18.40 28.71
N HIS A 35 8.30 17.12 28.35
CA HIS A 35 8.19 16.02 29.31
C HIS A 35 9.59 15.56 29.73
N LEU A 36 10.27 14.77 28.89
CA LEU A 36 11.59 14.21 29.21
C LEU A 36 12.76 14.95 28.56
N VAL A 37 12.53 15.66 27.45
CA VAL A 37 13.58 16.34 26.69
C VAL A 37 13.17 17.77 26.42
N LYS A 38 13.95 18.72 26.94
CA LYS A 38 13.83 20.14 26.60
C LYS A 38 14.59 20.40 25.31
N GLN A 39 13.95 21.00 24.31
CA GLN A 39 14.54 21.17 22.97
C GLN A 39 15.81 22.03 22.97
N ASP A 40 15.92 22.99 23.90
CA ASP A 40 17.09 23.87 24.03
C ASP A 40 18.36 23.10 24.46
N ASP A 41 18.22 21.97 25.16
CA ASP A 41 19.35 21.16 25.67
C ASP A 41 20.02 20.30 24.57
N LEU A 42 19.33 20.09 23.44
CA LEU A 42 19.93 19.46 22.26
C LEU A 42 20.90 20.39 21.55
N ASN A 43 20.70 21.72 21.66
CA ASN A 43 21.59 22.73 21.10
C ASN A 43 22.79 23.04 22.01
N THR A 44 22.70 22.76 23.31
CA THR A 44 23.81 22.97 24.28
C THR A 44 24.81 21.81 24.33
N GLY A 45 24.68 20.80 23.46
CA GLY A 45 25.75 19.84 23.20
C GLY A 45 25.77 18.62 24.13
N ILE A 46 24.68 18.30 24.85
CA ILE A 46 24.51 16.98 25.46
C ILE A 46 24.25 15.96 24.34
N LYS A 47 25.32 15.60 23.61
CA LYS A 47 25.34 14.48 22.67
C LYS A 47 25.33 13.19 23.49
N ILE A 48 24.13 12.73 23.86
CA ILE A 48 24.00 11.34 24.30
C ILE A 48 24.45 10.48 23.11
N SER A 49 25.52 9.71 23.29
CA SER A 49 26.10 8.89 22.22
C SER A 49 25.02 7.98 21.64
N SER A 50 24.85 8.02 20.30
CA SER A 50 23.91 7.18 19.58
C SER A 50 24.14 5.69 19.83
N GLU A 51 25.37 5.31 20.19
CA GLU A 51 25.77 3.95 20.53
C GLU A 51 25.06 3.40 21.78
N VAL A 52 24.77 4.25 22.77
CA VAL A 52 24.05 3.84 24.00
C VAL A 52 22.61 3.41 23.69
N PHE A 53 22.02 4.00 22.64
CA PHE A 53 20.68 3.64 22.19
C PHE A 53 20.67 2.37 21.33
N LEU A 54 21.79 2.03 20.67
CA LEU A 54 21.87 0.86 19.80
C LEU A 54 21.65 -0.45 20.57
N THR A 55 22.26 -0.61 21.75
CA THR A 55 22.04 -1.80 22.60
C THR A 55 20.58 -1.92 23.04
N ARG A 56 19.90 -0.80 23.30
CA ARG A 56 18.47 -0.79 23.64
C ARG A 56 17.61 -1.18 22.44
N LEU A 57 17.92 -0.68 21.24
CA LEU A 57 17.24 -1.08 20.00
C LEU A 57 17.40 -2.59 19.74
N LEU A 58 18.61 -3.12 19.93
CA LEU A 58 18.89 -4.55 19.80
C LEU A 58 18.11 -5.38 20.82
N ALA A 59 18.02 -4.94 22.07
CA ALA A 59 17.24 -5.63 23.11
C ALA A 59 15.74 -5.63 22.78
N THR A 60 15.18 -4.50 22.34
CA THR A 60 13.78 -4.40 21.90
C THR A 60 13.52 -5.29 20.69
N LYS A 61 14.40 -5.24 19.67
CA LYS A 61 14.32 -6.10 18.50
C LYS A 61 14.36 -7.58 18.91
N GLY A 62 15.30 -7.97 19.78
CA GLY A 62 15.40 -9.34 20.27
C GLY A 62 14.12 -9.83 20.94
N THR A 63 13.45 -8.96 21.71
CA THR A 63 12.17 -9.28 22.37
C THR A 63 11.03 -9.45 21.37
N LEU A 64 10.99 -8.62 20.32
CA LEU A 64 9.91 -8.63 19.33
C LEU A 64 10.16 -9.61 18.17
N LYS A 65 11.38 -10.14 18.03
CA LYS A 65 11.84 -10.91 16.86
C LYS A 65 10.91 -12.07 16.52
N LYS A 66 10.52 -12.88 17.51
CA LYS A 66 9.62 -14.01 17.30
C LYS A 66 8.29 -13.60 16.66
N TYR A 67 7.69 -12.50 17.10
CA TYR A 67 6.42 -12.03 16.53
C TYR A 67 6.57 -11.53 15.10
N VAL A 68 7.69 -10.88 14.78
CA VAL A 68 8.02 -10.47 13.41
C VAL A 68 8.23 -11.68 12.51
N ASP A 69 8.98 -12.67 12.99
CA ASP A 69 9.26 -13.91 12.26
C ASP A 69 8.00 -14.72 11.98
N ASP A 70 7.17 -14.92 13.02
CA ASP A 70 5.91 -15.62 12.91
C ASP A 70 4.99 -14.91 11.92
N PHE A 71 4.90 -13.58 11.98
CA PHE A 71 4.08 -12.79 11.06
C PHE A 71 4.58 -12.90 9.60
N PHE A 72 5.88 -12.72 9.35
CA PHE A 72 6.45 -12.86 8.00
C PHE A 72 6.26 -14.27 7.46
N THR A 73 6.44 -15.29 8.29
CA THR A 73 6.20 -16.68 7.91
C THR A 73 4.75 -16.90 7.52
N ILE A 74 3.79 -16.40 8.30
CA ILE A 74 2.36 -16.56 8.01
C ILE A 74 1.98 -15.92 6.66
N ILE A 75 2.38 -14.67 6.42
CA ILE A 75 1.98 -13.95 5.19
C ILE A 75 2.75 -14.40 3.94
N LEU A 76 3.89 -15.09 4.12
CA LEU A 76 4.73 -15.66 3.04
C LEU A 76 4.67 -17.20 3.00
N THR A 77 3.63 -17.82 3.56
CA THR A 77 3.41 -19.26 3.41
C THR A 77 2.31 -19.50 2.39
N ALA A 78 2.64 -20.24 1.33
CA ALA A 78 1.63 -20.78 0.43
C ALA A 78 1.00 -22.03 1.06
N ASN A 79 -0.29 -21.98 1.32
CA ASN A 79 -1.06 -23.09 1.85
C ASN A 79 -2.46 -23.12 1.18
N GLU A 80 -3.28 -24.11 1.51
CA GLU A 80 -4.63 -24.27 0.95
C GLU A 80 -5.58 -23.09 1.25
N SER A 81 -5.22 -22.21 2.19
CA SER A 81 -5.98 -21.01 2.53
C SER A 81 -5.60 -19.77 1.71
N ILE A 82 -4.65 -19.88 0.76
CA ILE A 82 -4.34 -18.78 -0.15
C ILE A 82 -5.60 -18.40 -0.95
N PRO A 83 -5.98 -17.10 -0.99
CA PRO A 83 -7.07 -16.67 -1.84
C PRO A 83 -6.80 -17.02 -3.31
N PRO A 84 -7.78 -17.59 -4.04
CA PRO A 84 -7.60 -17.98 -5.44
C PRO A 84 -7.19 -16.81 -6.34
N VAL A 85 -7.56 -15.58 -5.96
CA VAL A 85 -7.16 -14.34 -6.66
C VAL A 85 -5.64 -14.10 -6.65
N ILE A 86 -4.91 -14.53 -5.60
CA ILE A 86 -3.45 -14.37 -5.55
C ILE A 86 -2.78 -15.33 -6.53
N LYS A 87 -3.21 -16.60 -6.53
CA LYS A 87 -2.73 -17.61 -7.48
C LYS A 87 -3.02 -17.19 -8.92
N SER A 88 -4.27 -16.81 -9.21
CA SER A 88 -4.68 -16.34 -10.54
C SER A 88 -3.87 -15.11 -11.00
N LEU A 89 -3.65 -14.12 -10.12
CA LEU A 89 -2.82 -12.95 -10.45
C LEU A 89 -1.37 -13.33 -10.77
N PHE A 90 -0.77 -14.24 -10.00
CA PHE A 90 0.62 -14.63 -10.20
C PHE A 90 0.80 -15.49 -11.45
N ASP A 91 -0.17 -16.36 -11.75
CA ASP A 91 -0.20 -17.13 -13.01
C ASP A 91 -0.35 -16.19 -14.20
N PHE A 92 -1.23 -15.19 -14.14
CA PHE A 92 -1.37 -14.16 -15.17
C PHE A 92 -0.05 -13.42 -15.44
N LEU A 93 0.70 -13.06 -14.39
CA LEU A 93 2.01 -12.42 -14.53
C LEU A 93 3.05 -13.36 -15.16
N ASP A 94 3.04 -14.65 -14.81
CA ASP A 94 3.94 -15.66 -15.37
C ASP A 94 3.62 -15.96 -16.85
N GLU A 95 2.33 -16.01 -17.21
CA GLU A 95 1.88 -16.18 -18.60
C GLU A 95 2.25 -14.98 -19.46
N ALA A 96 2.02 -13.75 -18.96
CA ALA A 96 2.45 -12.54 -19.63
C ALA A 96 3.98 -12.53 -19.84
N ALA A 97 4.74 -12.92 -18.81
CA ALA A 97 6.18 -13.02 -18.92
C ALA A 97 6.63 -14.04 -19.97
N THR A 98 5.96 -15.19 -20.04
CA THR A 98 6.23 -16.22 -21.05
C THR A 98 5.92 -15.70 -22.45
N LYS A 99 4.78 -15.02 -22.64
CA LYS A 99 4.34 -14.47 -23.92
C LYS A 99 5.28 -13.40 -24.47
N TYR A 100 5.88 -12.59 -23.60
CA TYR A 100 6.72 -11.45 -23.97
C TYR A 100 8.21 -11.68 -23.67
N GLU A 101 8.62 -12.92 -23.37
CA GLU A 101 10.02 -13.32 -23.11
C GLU A 101 10.70 -12.45 -22.03
N VAL A 102 9.99 -12.19 -20.94
CA VAL A 102 10.44 -11.32 -19.85
C VAL A 102 11.36 -12.06 -18.89
N GLU A 103 12.45 -11.41 -18.47
CA GLU A 103 13.43 -11.99 -17.54
C GLU A 103 12.81 -12.34 -16.17
N PRO A 104 13.20 -13.47 -15.55
CA PRO A 104 12.64 -13.92 -14.27
C PRO A 104 12.74 -12.88 -13.14
N GLU A 105 13.81 -12.09 -13.10
CA GLU A 105 13.99 -11.02 -12.11
C GLU A 105 12.90 -9.94 -12.23
N VAL A 106 12.51 -9.59 -13.45
CA VAL A 106 11.44 -8.61 -13.68
C VAL A 106 10.09 -9.16 -13.21
N VAL A 107 9.82 -10.45 -13.44
CA VAL A 107 8.59 -11.11 -12.96
C VAL A 107 8.54 -11.17 -11.43
N TYR A 108 9.67 -11.48 -10.79
CA TYR A 108 9.80 -11.42 -9.33
C TYR A 108 9.45 -10.01 -8.83
N ASN A 109 9.99 -8.97 -9.47
CA ASN A 109 9.69 -7.58 -9.13
C ASN A 109 8.22 -7.21 -9.38
N TRP A 110 7.57 -7.74 -10.42
CA TRP A 110 6.13 -7.55 -10.63
C TRP A 110 5.30 -8.15 -9.51
N LYS A 111 5.62 -9.39 -9.09
CA LYS A 111 4.95 -10.07 -7.98
C LYS A 111 5.15 -9.34 -6.65
N CYS A 112 6.36 -8.87 -6.35
CA CYS A 112 6.65 -8.03 -5.18
C CYS A 112 5.87 -6.71 -5.21
N ASN A 113 5.81 -6.04 -6.36
CA ASN A 113 5.11 -4.75 -6.52
C ASN A 113 3.59 -4.86 -6.61
N SER A 114 3.02 -6.05 -6.79
CA SER A 114 1.57 -6.24 -6.87
C SER A 114 0.95 -6.52 -5.50
N VAL A 115 1.53 -7.43 -4.70
CA VAL A 115 0.93 -7.85 -3.42
C VAL A 115 1.79 -7.48 -2.20
N PRO A 116 3.03 -7.98 -2.01
CA PRO A 116 3.83 -7.68 -0.82
C PRO A 116 4.00 -6.17 -0.55
N LEU A 117 4.45 -5.42 -1.56
CA LEU A 117 4.80 -4.00 -1.37
C LEU A 117 3.59 -3.05 -1.35
N ARG A 118 2.45 -3.47 -1.91
CA ARG A 118 1.23 -2.64 -1.97
C ARG A 118 0.24 -2.96 -0.87
N PHE A 119 -0.02 -4.24 -0.65
CA PHE A 119 -0.99 -4.69 0.34
C PHE A 119 -0.33 -4.90 1.70
N TRP A 120 0.65 -5.80 1.79
CA TRP A 120 1.20 -6.21 3.10
C TRP A 120 1.98 -5.12 3.81
N VAL A 121 2.81 -4.34 3.10
CA VAL A 121 3.48 -3.16 3.69
C VAL A 121 2.45 -2.18 4.28
N ASN A 122 1.31 -2.00 3.60
CA ASN A 122 0.26 -1.09 4.07
C ASN A 122 -0.43 -1.62 5.34
N ILE A 123 -0.71 -2.92 5.39
CA ILE A 123 -1.28 -3.58 6.59
C ILE A 123 -0.31 -3.56 7.78
N ILE A 124 0.99 -3.81 7.54
CA ILE A 124 2.02 -3.75 8.60
C ILE A 124 2.08 -2.35 9.21
N LYS A 125 2.05 -1.31 8.37
CA LYS A 125 2.13 0.08 8.81
C LYS A 125 0.84 0.58 9.45
N ASN A 126 -0.31 0.08 9.01
CA ASN A 126 -1.62 0.59 9.38
C ASN A 126 -2.51 -0.54 9.95
N PRO A 127 -2.16 -1.12 11.11
CA PRO A 127 -2.96 -2.16 11.75
C PRO A 127 -4.37 -1.69 12.13
N GLU A 128 -4.59 -0.39 12.27
CA GLU A 128 -5.91 0.23 12.48
C GLU A 128 -6.89 0.03 11.31
N PHE A 129 -6.40 -0.36 10.12
CA PHE A 129 -7.27 -0.76 9.01
C PHE A 129 -7.94 -2.13 9.25
N VAL A 130 -7.38 -2.94 10.15
CA VAL A 130 -7.85 -4.30 10.45
C VAL A 130 -8.48 -4.37 11.84
N TYR A 131 -7.92 -3.63 12.80
CA TYR A 131 -8.32 -3.68 14.20
C TYR A 131 -8.76 -2.31 14.70
N ASP A 132 -9.75 -2.29 15.58
CA ASP A 132 -10.16 -1.07 16.29
C ASP A 132 -9.15 -0.72 17.39
N ILE A 133 -8.07 -0.02 17.00
CA ILE A 133 -6.96 0.35 17.88
C ILE A 133 -6.53 1.80 17.64
N ASN A 134 -6.08 2.46 18.71
CA ASN A 134 -5.44 3.76 18.60
C ASN A 134 -3.92 3.60 18.42
N LYS A 135 -3.44 3.78 17.18
CA LYS A 135 -2.00 3.71 16.86
C LYS A 135 -1.28 4.99 17.33
N THR A 136 -0.37 4.84 18.28
CA THR A 136 0.48 5.95 18.73
C THR A 136 1.66 6.20 17.77
N ASN A 137 2.20 7.42 17.75
CA ASN A 137 3.35 7.79 16.92
C ASN A 137 4.61 6.93 17.17
N ILE A 138 4.79 6.45 18.42
CA ILE A 138 5.91 5.56 18.76
C ILE A 138 5.70 4.20 18.10
N VAL A 139 4.49 3.64 18.17
CA VAL A 139 4.15 2.37 17.53
C VAL A 139 4.26 2.49 16.01
N ASP A 140 3.78 3.58 15.42
CA ASP A 140 3.91 3.86 13.98
C ASP A 140 5.38 3.87 13.52
N SER A 141 6.26 4.50 14.31
CA SER A 141 7.70 4.52 14.05
C SER A 141 8.31 3.11 14.13
N CYS A 142 7.91 2.28 15.10
CA CYS A 142 8.36 0.90 15.23
C CYS A 142 7.87 0.02 14.08
N LEU A 143 6.60 0.12 13.70
CA LEU A 143 6.01 -0.62 12.58
C LEU A 143 6.64 -0.22 11.25
N SER A 144 7.01 1.04 11.08
CA SER A 144 7.75 1.50 9.90
C SER A 144 9.13 0.82 9.77
N VAL A 145 9.81 0.53 10.89
CA VAL A 145 11.06 -0.25 10.87
C VAL A 145 10.82 -1.70 10.43
N VAL A 146 9.75 -2.34 10.94
CA VAL A 146 9.37 -3.70 10.54
C VAL A 146 8.95 -3.75 9.06
N ALA A 147 8.16 -2.77 8.61
CA ALA A 147 7.76 -2.64 7.22
C ALA A 147 8.98 -2.46 6.30
N GLN A 148 9.99 -1.69 6.72
CA GLN A 148 11.23 -1.57 5.96
C GLN A 148 11.98 -2.91 5.84
N ALA A 149 12.06 -3.69 6.92
CA ALA A 149 12.66 -5.02 6.85
C ALA A 149 11.89 -5.96 5.90
N PHE A 150 10.56 -5.86 5.85
CA PHE A 150 9.74 -6.59 4.88
C PHE A 150 10.01 -6.12 3.44
N MET A 151 10.04 -4.80 3.19
CA MET A 151 10.37 -4.24 1.88
C MET A 151 11.76 -4.68 1.40
N ASP A 152 12.74 -4.69 2.30
CA ASP A 152 14.10 -5.13 2.01
C ASP A 152 14.17 -6.63 1.66
N SER A 153 13.27 -7.46 2.21
CA SER A 153 13.14 -8.88 1.85
C SER A 153 12.59 -9.13 0.45
N CYS A 154 11.93 -8.14 -0.15
CA CYS A 154 11.42 -8.19 -1.52
C CYS A 154 12.41 -7.65 -2.56
N SER A 155 13.62 -7.24 -2.16
CA SER A 155 14.63 -6.70 -3.06
C SER A 155 15.54 -7.79 -3.64
N THR A 156 15.81 -7.74 -4.95
CA THR A 156 16.78 -8.62 -5.62
C THR A 156 18.23 -8.18 -5.37
N SER A 157 18.46 -6.93 -4.96
CA SER A 157 19.79 -6.38 -4.75
C SER A 157 20.37 -6.73 -3.38
N ASP A 158 21.68 -6.94 -3.32
CA ASP A 158 22.41 -7.09 -2.06
C ASP A 158 22.46 -5.78 -1.28
N GLN A 159 22.42 -5.89 0.06
CA GLN A 159 22.54 -4.72 0.92
C GLN A 159 24.00 -4.35 1.15
N ASN A 160 24.44 -3.26 0.51
CA ASN A 160 25.72 -2.63 0.82
C ASN A 160 25.61 -1.84 2.13
N LEU A 161 25.84 -2.53 3.26
CA LEU A 161 25.76 -1.94 4.58
C LEU A 161 27.13 -1.45 5.07
N GLY A 162 27.17 -0.22 5.56
CA GLY A 162 28.36 0.43 6.10
C GLY A 162 28.04 1.21 7.38
N LYS A 163 29.04 1.93 7.89
CA LYS A 163 28.90 2.73 9.12
C LYS A 163 27.86 3.85 9.00
N ASP A 164 27.63 4.34 7.79
CA ASP A 164 26.67 5.40 7.49
C ASP A 164 25.27 4.87 7.10
N SER A 165 25.07 3.54 7.16
CA SER A 165 23.76 2.96 6.88
C SER A 165 22.75 3.31 7.98
N PRO A 166 21.49 3.58 7.61
CA PRO A 166 20.42 3.84 8.58
C PRO A 166 20.28 2.72 9.62
N SER A 167 20.05 3.09 10.88
CA SER A 167 20.01 2.14 12.00
C SER A 167 18.95 1.04 11.84
N ASN A 168 17.83 1.33 11.19
CA ASN A 168 16.79 0.35 10.89
C ASN A 168 17.27 -0.74 9.92
N LYS A 169 18.10 -0.40 8.92
CA LYS A 169 18.71 -1.38 8.01
C LYS A 169 19.72 -2.25 8.75
N LEU A 170 20.57 -1.64 9.57
CA LEU A 170 21.55 -2.36 10.40
C LEU A 170 20.88 -3.32 11.40
N LEU A 171 19.70 -2.97 11.91
CA LEU A 171 18.98 -3.75 12.92
C LEU A 171 18.53 -5.12 12.40
N PHE A 172 18.08 -5.20 11.14
CA PHE A 172 17.56 -6.42 10.51
C PHE A 172 18.51 -7.04 9.47
N ALA A 173 19.66 -6.43 9.21
CA ALA A 173 20.66 -6.85 8.23
C ALA A 173 20.93 -8.37 8.19
N LYS A 174 21.10 -8.99 9.37
CA LYS A 174 21.39 -10.42 9.49
C LYS A 174 20.21 -11.33 9.19
N ASP A 175 18.99 -10.80 9.27
CA ASP A 175 17.75 -11.56 9.06
C ASP A 175 17.24 -11.44 7.61
N ILE A 176 17.59 -10.36 6.90
CA ILE A 176 17.15 -10.12 5.51
C ILE A 176 17.41 -11.32 4.58
N PRO A 177 18.57 -11.99 4.58
CA PRO A 177 18.79 -13.15 3.71
C PRO A 177 17.76 -14.27 3.94
N GLN A 178 17.42 -14.55 5.20
CA GLN A 178 16.41 -15.55 5.54
C GLN A 178 15.02 -15.11 5.04
N TYR A 179 14.67 -13.84 5.20
CA TYR A 179 13.38 -13.32 4.71
C TYR A 179 13.30 -13.32 3.18
N LYS A 180 14.40 -13.03 2.47
CA LYS A 180 14.46 -13.16 1.00
C LYS A 180 14.15 -14.59 0.56
N SER A 181 14.75 -15.59 1.22
CA SER A 181 14.45 -17.00 0.95
C SER A 181 12.99 -17.37 1.22
N LEU A 182 12.33 -16.75 2.21
CA LEU A 182 10.89 -16.93 2.43
C LEU A 182 10.07 -16.39 1.24
N VAL A 183 10.40 -15.19 0.73
CA VAL A 183 9.70 -14.60 -0.43
C VAL A 183 9.91 -15.44 -1.68
N GLU A 184 11.13 -15.89 -1.94
CA GLU A 184 11.44 -16.77 -3.07
C GLU A 184 10.66 -18.08 -2.99
N LYS A 185 10.67 -18.72 -1.82
CA LYS A 185 9.92 -19.95 -1.57
C LYS A 185 8.41 -19.73 -1.74
N TYR A 186 7.86 -18.64 -1.22
CA TYR A 186 6.45 -18.28 -1.38
C TYR A 186 6.02 -18.24 -2.85
N PHE A 187 6.81 -17.59 -3.71
CA PHE A 187 6.51 -17.53 -5.14
C PHE A 187 6.68 -18.88 -5.84
N GLN A 188 7.68 -19.68 -5.46
CA GLN A 188 7.86 -21.03 -5.99
C GLN A 188 6.69 -21.95 -5.60
N ASP A 189 6.29 -21.92 -4.33
CA ASP A 189 5.21 -22.74 -3.82
C ASP A 189 3.87 -22.36 -4.50
N ILE A 190 3.55 -21.06 -4.64
CA ILE A 190 2.36 -20.60 -5.39
C ILE A 190 2.42 -21.07 -6.85
N LYS A 191 3.57 -20.95 -7.51
CA LYS A 191 3.72 -21.40 -8.89
C LYS A 191 3.44 -22.90 -9.03
N SER A 192 3.82 -23.69 -8.02
CA SER A 192 3.59 -25.14 -7.99
C SER A 192 2.14 -25.55 -7.68
N MET A 193 1.32 -24.63 -7.15
CA MET A 193 -0.11 -24.90 -6.91
C MET A 193 -0.86 -25.15 -8.22
N PRO A 194 -1.94 -25.95 -8.19
CA PRO A 194 -2.83 -26.10 -9.34
C PRO A 194 -3.38 -24.75 -9.83
N ALA A 195 -3.53 -24.61 -11.14
CA ALA A 195 -4.17 -23.44 -11.73
C ALA A 195 -5.62 -23.35 -11.24
N VAL A 196 -6.08 -22.11 -10.97
CA VAL A 196 -7.47 -21.84 -10.60
C VAL A 196 -8.31 -21.77 -11.86
N SER A 197 -9.41 -22.51 -11.92
CA SER A 197 -10.32 -22.45 -13.07
C SER A 197 -11.11 -21.13 -13.08
N ASP A 198 -11.51 -20.66 -14.26
CA ASP A 198 -12.37 -19.47 -14.39
C ASP A 198 -13.69 -19.63 -13.62
N GLN A 199 -14.22 -20.86 -13.55
CA GLN A 199 -15.42 -21.18 -12.81
C GLN A 199 -15.21 -20.99 -11.30
N ASP A 200 -14.12 -21.52 -10.74
CA ASP A 200 -13.81 -21.41 -9.31
C ASP A 200 -13.50 -19.96 -8.93
N LEU A 201 -12.74 -19.24 -9.77
CA LEU A 201 -12.45 -17.83 -9.57
C LEU A 201 -13.73 -16.99 -9.60
N SER A 202 -14.62 -17.24 -10.56
CA SER A 202 -15.91 -16.55 -10.66
C SER A 202 -16.80 -16.86 -9.45
N ALA A 203 -16.83 -18.12 -8.99
CA ALA A 203 -17.58 -18.50 -7.79
C ALA A 203 -17.06 -17.76 -6.55
N TYR A 204 -15.74 -17.68 -6.38
CA TYR A 204 -15.12 -16.92 -5.29
C TYR A 204 -15.47 -15.42 -5.35
N LEU A 205 -15.35 -14.79 -6.53
CA LEU A 205 -15.65 -13.36 -6.70
C LEU A 205 -17.14 -13.04 -6.48
N ASN A 206 -18.04 -13.95 -6.90
CA ASN A 206 -19.47 -13.82 -6.64
C ASN A 206 -19.79 -13.91 -5.15
N GLU A 207 -19.12 -14.80 -4.42
CA GLU A 207 -19.28 -14.90 -2.97
C GLU A 207 -18.82 -13.60 -2.27
N VAL A 208 -17.64 -13.09 -2.64
CA VAL A 208 -17.14 -11.81 -2.11
C VAL A 208 -18.10 -10.66 -2.44
N SER A 209 -18.63 -10.60 -3.66
CA SER A 209 -19.62 -9.60 -4.09
C SER A 209 -20.90 -9.67 -3.26
N ARG A 210 -21.36 -10.88 -2.95
CA ARG A 210 -22.53 -11.10 -2.08
C ARG A 210 -22.26 -10.61 -0.66
N MET A 211 -21.08 -10.92 -0.09
CA MET A 211 -20.70 -10.47 1.25
C MET A 211 -20.62 -8.95 1.38
N ALA A 212 -20.29 -8.26 0.29
CA ALA A 212 -20.20 -6.80 0.20
C ALA A 212 -21.53 -6.11 -0.17
N THR A 213 -22.60 -6.87 -0.45
CA THR A 213 -23.90 -6.30 -0.79
C THR A 213 -24.42 -5.44 0.36
N ASP A 214 -24.94 -4.26 0.02
CA ASP A 214 -25.45 -3.24 0.95
C ASP A 214 -24.44 -2.68 1.98
N ARG A 215 -23.14 -2.98 1.82
CA ARG A 215 -22.07 -2.38 2.65
C ARG A 215 -21.58 -1.03 2.15
N PHE A 216 -21.86 -0.70 0.89
CA PHE A 216 -21.37 0.51 0.22
C PHE A 216 -22.49 1.20 -0.54
N THR A 217 -22.55 2.53 -0.45
CA THR A 217 -23.50 3.36 -1.22
C THR A 217 -22.97 3.58 -2.64
N LYS A 218 -23.49 2.79 -3.59
CA LYS A 218 -23.06 2.83 -4.99
C LYS A 218 -23.37 4.19 -5.64
N GLU A 219 -24.47 4.81 -5.25
CA GLU A 219 -24.95 6.09 -5.75
C GLU A 219 -23.95 7.21 -5.46
N ASN A 220 -23.42 7.26 -4.23
CA ASN A 220 -22.39 8.25 -3.87
C ASN A 220 -21.10 8.04 -4.64
N ALA A 221 -20.66 6.78 -4.79
CA ALA A 221 -19.46 6.47 -5.57
C ALA A 221 -19.62 6.85 -7.05
N LEU A 222 -20.80 6.61 -7.63
CA LEU A 222 -21.12 7.02 -9.00
C LEU A 222 -21.16 8.54 -9.16
N HIS A 223 -21.69 9.26 -8.16
CA HIS A 223 -21.71 10.72 -8.18
C HIS A 223 -20.30 11.31 -8.15
N GLU A 224 -19.43 10.81 -7.27
CA GLU A 224 -18.02 11.23 -7.24
C GLU A 224 -17.28 10.85 -8.53
N LEU A 225 -17.56 9.68 -9.12
CA LEU A 225 -16.98 9.27 -10.39
C LEU A 225 -17.44 10.18 -11.54
N TYR A 226 -18.70 10.63 -11.53
CA TYR A 226 -19.24 11.53 -12.54
C TYR A 226 -18.50 12.87 -12.59
N ASN A 227 -17.97 13.36 -11.47
CA ASN A 227 -17.20 14.61 -11.44
C ASN A 227 -16.01 14.55 -12.42
N TYR A 228 -15.31 13.41 -12.48
CA TYR A 228 -14.24 13.19 -13.45
C TYR A 228 -14.78 13.06 -14.88
N VAL A 229 -15.91 12.38 -15.06
CA VAL A 229 -16.54 12.25 -16.39
C VAL A 229 -16.92 13.62 -16.94
N HIS A 230 -17.45 14.50 -16.11
CA HIS A 230 -17.84 15.85 -16.50
C HIS A 230 -16.61 16.70 -16.85
N GLU A 231 -15.59 16.70 -15.99
CA GLU A 231 -14.34 17.45 -16.18
C GLU A 231 -13.60 17.05 -17.46
N TYR A 232 -13.55 15.75 -17.77
CA TYR A 232 -12.81 15.21 -18.90
C TYR A 232 -13.71 14.75 -20.06
N SER A 233 -14.96 15.23 -20.11
CA SER A 233 -15.99 14.76 -21.05
C SER A 233 -15.57 14.75 -22.52
N ASN A 234 -14.91 15.80 -23.00
CA ASN A 234 -14.42 15.89 -24.37
C ASN A 234 -13.36 14.81 -24.66
N ALA A 235 -12.34 14.71 -23.80
CA ALA A 235 -11.25 13.73 -23.98
C ALA A 235 -11.76 12.28 -23.89
N ILE A 236 -12.74 12.02 -23.02
CA ILE A 236 -13.37 10.71 -22.91
C ILE A 236 -14.16 10.40 -24.19
N ASN A 237 -14.98 11.35 -24.69
CA ASN A 237 -15.75 11.14 -25.91
C ASN A 237 -14.85 10.94 -27.13
N GLU A 238 -13.79 11.72 -27.29
CA GLU A 238 -12.79 11.54 -28.36
C GLU A 238 -12.19 10.13 -28.31
N GLY A 239 -11.77 9.66 -27.12
CA GLY A 239 -11.26 8.30 -26.96
C GLY A 239 -12.29 7.20 -27.27
N LEU A 240 -13.57 7.43 -26.96
CA LEU A 240 -14.65 6.48 -27.28
C LEU A 240 -15.03 6.48 -28.77
N GLU A 241 -14.82 7.59 -29.48
CA GLU A 241 -15.04 7.69 -30.93
C GLU A 241 -13.88 7.09 -31.74
N GLU A 242 -12.65 7.25 -31.25
CA GLU A 242 -11.44 6.66 -31.86
C GLU A 242 -11.42 5.13 -31.77
N ASP A 243 -11.93 4.55 -30.67
CA ASP A 243 -12.03 3.10 -30.55
C ASP A 243 -13.23 2.53 -31.32
N GLN A 244 -12.93 1.73 -32.35
CA GLN A 244 -13.94 1.11 -33.21
C GLN A 244 -14.91 0.19 -32.43
N THR A 245 -14.44 -0.46 -31.35
CA THR A 245 -15.30 -1.32 -30.52
C THR A 245 -16.32 -0.50 -29.74
N SER A 246 -15.86 0.61 -29.13
CA SER A 246 -16.68 1.56 -28.39
C SER A 246 -17.71 2.27 -29.27
N SER A 247 -17.28 2.71 -30.45
CA SER A 247 -18.16 3.33 -31.45
C SER A 247 -19.24 2.36 -31.95
N ALA A 248 -18.88 1.10 -32.24
CA ALA A 248 -19.82 0.06 -32.63
C ALA A 248 -20.88 -0.24 -31.54
N GLN A 249 -20.51 -0.09 -30.26
CA GLN A 249 -21.43 -0.25 -29.11
C GLN A 249 -22.20 1.02 -28.73
N GLN A 250 -22.04 2.11 -29.51
CA GLN A 250 -22.65 3.42 -29.28
C GLN A 250 -22.32 4.00 -27.89
N LEU A 251 -21.11 3.74 -27.38
CA LEU A 251 -20.69 4.24 -26.06
C LEU A 251 -20.63 5.77 -25.96
N PRO A 252 -20.18 6.54 -26.99
CA PRO A 252 -20.23 8.01 -26.94
C PRO A 252 -21.66 8.54 -26.75
N ALA A 253 -22.63 7.97 -27.48
CA ALA A 253 -24.03 8.36 -27.35
C ALA A 253 -24.59 8.04 -25.96
N LYS A 254 -24.26 6.85 -25.41
CA LYS A 254 -24.64 6.47 -24.04
C LYS A 254 -24.05 7.42 -22.99
N LEU A 255 -22.79 7.84 -23.18
CA LEU A 255 -22.16 8.82 -22.28
C LEU A 255 -22.87 10.18 -22.36
N GLY A 256 -23.20 10.65 -23.56
CA GLY A 256 -23.99 11.85 -23.77
C GLY A 256 -25.33 11.80 -23.04
N HIS A 257 -26.04 10.66 -23.09
CA HIS A 257 -27.28 10.47 -22.33
C HIS A 257 -27.08 10.55 -20.81
N VAL A 258 -25.97 10.00 -20.29
CA VAL A 258 -25.64 10.12 -18.86
C VAL A 258 -25.40 11.59 -18.49
N ILE A 259 -24.60 12.32 -19.28
CA ILE A 259 -24.29 13.74 -19.03
C ILE A 259 -25.58 14.57 -19.02
N THR A 260 -26.43 14.44 -20.05
CA THR A 260 -27.71 15.17 -20.12
C THR A 260 -28.64 14.82 -18.96
N SER A 261 -28.66 13.56 -18.52
CA SER A 261 -29.48 13.13 -17.38
C SER A 261 -29.00 13.72 -16.06
N MET A 262 -27.68 13.91 -15.90
CA MET A 262 -27.05 14.44 -14.69
C MET A 262 -27.13 15.97 -14.61
N GLU A 263 -27.09 16.68 -15.75
CA GLU A 263 -27.20 18.14 -15.82
C GLU A 263 -28.64 18.66 -15.59
N GLY A 264 -29.63 17.76 -15.70
CA GLY A 264 -31.05 18.09 -15.57
C GLY A 264 -31.56 18.96 -16.73
N PRO A 265 -32.89 19.19 -16.80
CA PRO A 265 -33.42 20.15 -17.76
C PRO A 265 -32.84 21.53 -17.43
N SER A 266 -32.15 22.13 -18.40
CA SER A 266 -31.69 23.51 -18.31
C SER A 266 -32.85 24.38 -17.84
N ALA A 267 -32.64 25.14 -16.77
CA ALA A 267 -33.59 26.14 -16.30
C ALA A 267 -33.65 27.32 -17.29
N SER A 268 -34.11 27.05 -18.51
CA SER A 268 -34.62 28.04 -19.46
C SER A 268 -36.13 28.11 -19.32
N GLY A 269 -36.60 28.34 -18.09
CA GLY A 269 -37.94 28.88 -17.88
C GLY A 269 -37.93 30.35 -18.35
N PRO A 270 -38.92 30.80 -19.14
CA PRO A 270 -38.96 32.19 -19.57
C PRO A 270 -39.01 33.09 -18.35
N SER A 271 -38.09 34.06 -18.29
CA SER A 271 -38.17 35.18 -17.38
C SER A 271 -39.50 35.89 -17.64
N TYR A 272 -40.51 35.58 -16.83
CA TYR A 272 -41.72 36.39 -16.78
C TYR A 272 -41.35 37.70 -16.09
N VAL A 273 -41.42 38.75 -16.91
CA VAL A 273 -41.48 40.20 -16.64
C VAL A 273 -41.57 40.62 -15.18
#